data_AF-A0A1Z5KA27-F1
#
_entry.id   AF-A0A1Z5KA27-F1
#
_cell.length_a   1.000
_cell.length_b   1.000
_cell.length_c   1.000
_cell.angle_alpha   90.00
_cell.angle_beta   90.00
_cell.angle_gamma   90.00
#
_symmetry.space_group_name_H-M   'P 1'
#
loop_
_entity.id
_entity.type
_entity.pdbx_description
1 polymer ?
#
loop_
_entity_poly.entity_id
_entity_poly.type
_entity_poly.pdbx_seq_one_letter_code
_entity_poly.pdbx_strand_id
1 'polypeptide(L)'
;MNDSNNNQSNIVVSNSNVSDDDYSIENDDPIDKIDPITVLQDNIDGLSLAMFDALRQLRDAVAPESGNLGNANNKDDTEHALDTDELWKAYKAKDPDVLAMVPTIINSRDDFVRWHAKHEMDKDTELVTQLASIVLEKSRAIDQQVQDHIPGMHRTRQEQKEYIAHLVQENVQVARELEETYEQARQQRDRCRAYIRENTCRALGIEEDPDAVFL
;
A
#
# COMPACT_ATOMS: atom_id res chain seq x y z
N MET A 1 47.33 -18.97 -27.14
CA MET A 1 46.80 -18.72 -28.49
C MET A 1 45.50 -19.47 -28.62
N ASN A 2 44.40 -18.80 -28.34
CA ASN A 2 43.16 -18.91 -29.11
C ASN A 2 42.26 -17.78 -28.63
N ASP A 3 41.96 -16.92 -29.59
CA ASP A 3 41.40 -15.60 -29.41
C ASP A 3 39.91 -15.67 -29.06
N SER A 4 39.54 -14.78 -28.15
CA SER A 4 38.19 -14.28 -27.95
C SER A 4 37.57 -13.89 -29.28
N ASN A 5 36.34 -14.33 -29.56
CA ASN A 5 35.53 -13.64 -30.54
C ASN A 5 34.09 -13.42 -30.07
N ASN A 6 33.74 -12.16 -30.22
CA ASN A 6 32.59 -11.42 -29.78
C ASN A 6 31.43 -11.68 -30.75
N ASN A 7 30.21 -11.86 -30.27
CA ASN A 7 29.03 -11.63 -31.10
C ASN A 7 27.86 -11.14 -30.24
N GLN A 8 27.83 -9.82 -30.05
CA GLN A 8 26.65 -9.07 -29.65
C GLN A 8 25.59 -9.19 -30.74
N SER A 9 24.47 -9.84 -30.42
CA SER A 9 23.28 -9.83 -31.26
C SER A 9 22.46 -8.58 -30.93
N ASN A 10 22.59 -7.56 -31.77
CA ASN A 10 21.74 -6.38 -31.80
C ASN A 10 20.28 -6.78 -32.02
N ILE A 11 19.42 -6.50 -31.05
CA ILE A 11 17.96 -6.55 -31.20
C ILE A 11 17.55 -5.30 -32.00
N VAL A 12 17.26 -5.48 -33.28
CA VAL A 12 16.62 -4.46 -34.12
C VAL A 12 15.12 -4.57 -33.88
N VAL A 13 14.57 -3.62 -33.13
CA VAL A 13 13.13 -3.43 -32.97
C VAL A 13 12.59 -2.81 -34.27
N SER A 14 11.99 -3.64 -35.11
CA SER A 14 11.24 -3.18 -36.28
C SER A 14 9.85 -2.76 -35.85
N ASN A 15 9.64 -1.44 -35.76
CA ASN A 15 8.33 -0.80 -35.71
C ASN A 15 7.47 -1.29 -36.89
N SER A 16 6.36 -1.96 -36.58
CA SER A 16 5.27 -2.14 -37.54
C SER A 16 3.95 -1.73 -36.86
N ASN A 17 3.44 -0.59 -37.34
CA ASN A 17 2.07 -0.15 -37.13
C ASN A 17 1.12 -1.20 -37.68
N VAL A 18 0.38 -1.88 -36.81
CA VAL A 18 -0.85 -2.58 -37.16
C VAL A 18 -1.87 -2.23 -36.08
N SER A 19 -2.84 -1.40 -36.49
CA SER A 19 -4.08 -1.19 -35.75
C SER A 19 -4.94 -2.44 -35.91
N ASP A 20 -5.17 -3.15 -34.81
CA ASP A 20 -6.30 -4.06 -34.63
C ASP A 20 -6.76 -3.88 -33.18
N ASP A 21 -7.51 -2.79 -32.98
CA ASP A 21 -8.36 -2.59 -31.81
C ASP A 21 -9.49 -3.63 -31.86
N ASP A 22 -9.41 -4.64 -30.99
CA ASP A 22 -10.50 -5.24 -30.22
C ASP A 22 -10.10 -6.65 -29.76
N TYR A 23 -9.18 -6.71 -28.79
CA TYR A 23 -9.11 -7.84 -27.88
C TYR A 23 -9.67 -7.36 -26.55
N SER A 24 -11.00 -7.45 -26.43
CA SER A 24 -11.68 -7.44 -25.13
C SER A 24 -11.25 -8.68 -24.34
N ILE A 25 -10.07 -8.62 -23.70
CA ILE A 25 -9.64 -9.55 -22.66
C ILE A 25 -10.49 -9.21 -21.43
N GLU A 26 -11.74 -9.68 -21.42
CA GLU A 26 -12.54 -9.74 -20.21
C GLU A 26 -11.93 -10.83 -19.32
N ASN A 27 -10.98 -10.43 -18.47
CA ASN A 27 -10.68 -10.96 -17.13
C ASN A 27 -9.34 -10.40 -16.60
N ASP A 28 -9.02 -9.13 -16.87
CA ASP A 28 -8.10 -8.41 -15.99
C ASP A 28 -8.91 -7.93 -14.79
N ASP A 29 -8.90 -8.73 -13.71
CA ASP A 29 -9.05 -8.15 -12.39
C ASP A 29 -8.07 -6.96 -12.33
N PRO A 30 -8.53 -5.75 -11.95
CA PRO A 30 -7.69 -4.57 -12.01
C PRO A 30 -6.42 -4.84 -11.19
N ILE A 31 -5.26 -4.68 -11.85
CA ILE A 31 -3.94 -4.70 -11.21
C ILE A 31 -3.78 -3.40 -10.40
N ASP A 32 -4.72 -3.16 -9.48
CA ASP A 32 -4.66 -2.15 -8.43
C ASP A 32 -4.39 -2.82 -7.07
N LYS A 33 -3.64 -3.93 -7.08
CA LYS A 33 -3.05 -4.48 -5.86
C LYS A 33 -1.72 -3.79 -5.64
N ILE A 34 -1.76 -2.73 -4.82
CA ILE A 34 -0.58 -2.16 -4.17
C ILE A 34 0.30 -3.32 -3.69
N ASP A 35 1.62 -3.25 -3.97
CA ASP A 35 2.58 -4.27 -3.56
C ASP A 35 2.37 -4.61 -2.07
N PRO A 36 2.13 -5.89 -1.71
CA PRO A 36 1.91 -6.28 -0.33
C PRO A 36 3.03 -5.83 0.62
N ILE A 37 4.25 -5.66 0.11
CA ILE A 37 5.38 -5.11 0.88
C ILE A 37 5.18 -3.61 1.14
N THR A 38 4.75 -2.83 0.16
CA THR A 38 4.43 -1.41 0.35
C THR A 38 3.31 -1.21 1.38
N VAL A 39 2.23 -2.01 1.29
CA VAL A 39 1.16 -1.96 2.29
C VAL A 39 1.68 -2.28 3.70
N LEU A 40 2.62 -3.23 3.82
CA LEU A 40 3.21 -3.59 5.11
C LEU A 40 4.06 -2.46 5.67
N GLN A 41 4.82 -1.77 4.82
CA GLN A 41 5.60 -0.59 5.19
C GLN A 41 4.70 0.53 5.71
N ASP A 42 3.63 0.85 4.98
CA ASP A 42 2.65 1.87 5.39
C ASP A 42 2.02 1.55 6.75
N ASN A 43 1.72 0.27 7.01
CA ASN A 43 1.16 -0.16 8.28
C ASN A 43 2.15 -0.07 9.45
N ILE A 44 3.43 -0.38 9.22
CA ILE A 44 4.50 -0.22 10.23
C ILE A 44 4.75 1.27 10.52
N ASP A 45 4.77 2.10 9.49
CA ASP A 45 4.94 3.55 9.64
C ASP A 45 3.74 4.16 10.37
N GLY A 46 2.52 3.73 10.03
CA GLY A 46 1.29 4.12 10.72
C GLY A 46 1.26 3.70 12.19
N LEU A 47 1.75 2.50 12.53
CA LEU A 47 1.92 2.08 13.92
C LEU A 47 2.91 2.99 14.65
N SER A 48 4.06 3.27 14.03
CA SER A 48 5.11 4.11 14.62
C SER A 48 4.60 5.53 14.89
N LEU A 49 3.85 6.10 13.96
CA LEU A 49 3.21 7.41 14.13
C LEU A 49 2.17 7.40 15.26
N ALA A 50 1.30 6.38 15.29
CA ALA A 50 0.29 6.25 16.34
C ALA A 50 0.93 6.09 17.73
N MET A 51 2.02 5.34 17.87
CA MET A 51 2.76 5.22 19.12
C MET A 51 3.42 6.53 19.52
N PHE A 52 4.00 7.26 18.57
CA PHE A 52 4.61 8.56 18.83
C PHE A 52 3.57 9.59 19.32
N ASP A 53 2.43 9.69 18.63
CA ASP A 53 1.36 10.60 19.01
C ASP A 53 0.74 10.24 20.35
N ALA A 54 0.58 8.95 20.65
CA ALA A 54 0.04 8.51 21.93
C ALA A 54 1.04 8.73 23.08
N LEU A 55 2.33 8.49 22.88
CA LEU A 55 3.36 8.81 23.88
C LEU A 55 3.49 10.31 24.10
N ARG A 56 3.31 11.11 23.04
CA ARG A 56 3.27 12.57 23.14
C ARG A 56 2.04 13.02 23.94
N GLN A 57 0.86 12.48 23.66
CA GLN A 57 -0.36 12.78 24.41
C GLN A 57 -0.23 12.37 25.88
N LEU A 58 0.34 11.19 26.16
CA LEU A 58 0.60 10.75 27.52
C LEU A 58 1.58 11.68 28.25
N ARG A 59 2.66 12.11 27.58
CA ARG A 59 3.60 13.09 28.13
C ARG A 59 2.92 14.42 28.41
N ASP A 60 2.14 14.93 27.46
CA ASP A 60 1.45 16.21 27.58
C ASP A 60 0.37 16.16 28.68
N ALA A 61 -0.22 14.99 28.95
CA ALA A 61 -1.16 14.75 30.06
C ALA A 61 -0.46 14.59 31.43
N VAL A 62 0.63 13.82 31.51
CA VAL A 62 1.29 13.45 32.78
C VAL A 62 2.34 14.49 33.22
N ALA A 63 2.90 15.26 32.29
CA ALA A 63 3.95 16.25 32.58
C ALA A 63 3.89 17.43 31.57
N PRO A 64 2.84 18.27 31.61
CA PRO A 64 2.65 19.39 30.68
C PRO A 64 3.84 20.38 30.69
N GLU A 65 4.53 20.54 31.82
CA GLU A 65 5.73 21.37 31.95
C GLU A 65 7.01 20.80 31.30
N SER A 66 7.04 19.50 31.00
CA SER A 66 8.22 18.83 30.43
C SER A 66 8.37 19.03 28.91
N GLY A 67 7.31 19.50 28.24
CA GLY A 67 7.28 19.70 26.79
C GLY A 67 8.00 20.95 26.28
N ASN A 68 8.45 21.86 27.16
CA ASN A 68 8.99 23.17 26.78
C ASN A 68 10.52 23.30 26.97
N LEU A 69 11.30 22.36 26.43
CA LEU A 69 12.77 22.46 26.43
C LEU A 69 13.36 23.18 25.19
N GLY A 70 12.52 23.75 24.31
CA GLY A 70 12.96 24.22 22.99
C GLY A 70 12.49 25.60 22.50
N ASN A 71 11.55 26.29 23.15
CA ASN A 71 11.02 27.55 22.60
C ASN A 71 10.73 28.61 23.67
N ALA A 72 11.80 29.15 24.26
CA ALA A 72 11.74 30.18 25.30
C ALA A 72 11.44 31.61 24.80
N ASN A 73 10.70 31.78 23.69
CA ASN A 73 10.52 33.09 23.06
C ASN A 73 9.08 33.56 22.77
N ASN A 74 8.04 32.82 23.17
CA ASN A 74 6.68 33.37 23.15
C ASN A 74 6.11 33.39 24.57
N LYS A 75 5.99 34.61 25.09
CA LYS A 75 5.08 34.95 26.20
C LYS A 75 3.64 34.88 25.66
N ASP A 76 2.72 34.57 26.56
CA ASP A 76 1.26 34.45 26.37
C ASP A 76 0.80 33.20 25.62
N ASP A 77 0.70 32.10 26.36
CA ASP A 77 -0.54 31.31 26.56
C ASP A 77 -0.18 30.01 27.28
N THR A 78 0.44 30.15 28.46
CA THR A 78 0.54 29.05 29.40
C THR A 78 -0.85 28.94 30.03
N GLU A 79 -1.69 28.03 29.55
CA GLU A 79 -2.74 27.44 30.38
C GLU A 79 -2.03 26.91 31.62
N HIS A 80 -2.00 27.72 32.67
CA HIS A 80 -1.57 27.29 33.98
C HIS A 80 -2.53 26.18 34.36
N ALA A 81 -2.05 24.93 34.31
CA ALA A 81 -2.69 23.85 35.03
C ALA A 81 -2.91 24.37 36.46
N LEU A 82 -4.18 24.67 36.79
CA LEU A 82 -4.54 25.26 38.07
C LEU A 82 -3.96 24.34 39.13
N ASP A 83 -3.13 24.90 40.02
CA ASP A 83 -2.64 24.15 41.16
C ASP A 83 -3.86 23.53 41.86
N THR A 84 -3.74 22.31 42.38
CA THR A 84 -4.81 21.62 43.12
C THR A 84 -5.45 22.52 44.19
N ASP A 85 -4.67 23.44 44.76
CA ASP A 85 -5.12 24.46 45.71
C ASP A 85 -5.89 25.63 45.08
N GLU A 86 -5.62 25.96 43.83
CA GLU A 86 -6.35 26.94 43.04
C GLU A 86 -7.67 26.36 42.52
N LEU A 87 -7.65 25.10 42.07
CA LEU A 87 -8.83 24.33 41.67
C LEU A 87 -9.80 24.13 42.84
N TRP A 88 -9.28 23.90 44.05
CA TRP A 88 -10.08 23.87 45.28
C TRP A 88 -10.71 25.23 45.63
N LYS A 89 -9.98 26.33 45.42
CA LYS A 89 -10.52 27.69 45.62
C LYS A 89 -11.64 27.98 44.62
N ALA A 90 -11.48 27.59 43.36
CA ALA A 90 -12.51 27.75 42.32
C ALA A 90 -13.75 26.89 42.62
N TYR A 91 -13.56 25.65 43.06
CA TYR A 91 -14.67 24.78 43.52
C TYR A 91 -15.45 25.42 44.68
N LYS A 92 -14.75 25.97 45.69
CA LYS A 92 -15.40 26.71 46.79
C LYS A 92 -16.09 27.99 46.35
N ALA A 93 -15.54 28.67 45.34
CA ALA A 93 -16.13 29.86 44.74
C ALA A 93 -17.39 29.56 43.90
N LYS A 94 -17.75 28.27 43.75
CA LYS A 94 -18.87 27.81 42.92
C LYS A 94 -18.72 28.22 41.46
N ASP A 95 -17.50 28.15 40.95
CA ASP A 95 -17.24 28.31 39.52
C ASP A 95 -18.07 27.27 38.73
N PRO A 96 -18.91 27.70 37.76
CA PRO A 96 -19.74 26.80 36.98
C PRO A 96 -18.98 25.66 36.31
N ASP A 97 -17.77 25.93 35.81
CA ASP A 97 -17.00 24.97 35.02
C ASP A 97 -16.38 23.89 35.93
N VAL A 98 -15.91 24.27 37.12
CA VAL A 98 -15.37 23.33 38.11
C VAL A 98 -16.47 22.52 38.78
N LEU A 99 -17.64 23.12 39.03
CA LEU A 99 -18.81 22.40 39.58
C LEU A 99 -19.37 21.35 38.62
N ALA A 100 -19.25 21.56 37.31
CA ALA A 100 -19.67 20.56 36.32
C ALA A 100 -18.76 19.32 36.32
N MET A 101 -17.48 19.49 36.67
CA MET A 101 -16.48 18.40 36.68
C MET A 101 -16.42 17.65 38.01
N VAL A 102 -16.78 18.29 39.13
CA VAL A 102 -16.58 17.74 40.48
C VAL A 102 -17.90 17.20 41.05
N PRO A 103 -17.95 15.97 41.58
CA PRO A 103 -19.18 15.43 42.17
C PRO A 103 -19.62 16.23 43.39
N THR A 104 -20.94 16.44 43.52
CA THR A 104 -21.58 17.29 44.53
C THR A 104 -21.42 16.84 45.99
N ILE A 105 -20.70 15.75 46.25
CA ILE A 105 -20.58 15.08 47.56
C ILE A 105 -19.26 15.46 48.28
N ILE A 106 -18.39 16.25 47.66
CA ILE A 106 -17.10 16.63 48.26
C ILE A 106 -17.27 17.71 49.32
N ASN A 107 -17.10 17.32 50.58
CA ASN A 107 -17.33 18.18 51.76
C ASN A 107 -16.04 18.70 52.42
N SER A 108 -14.87 18.15 52.06
CA SER A 108 -13.57 18.54 52.63
C SER A 108 -12.49 18.70 51.56
N ARG A 109 -11.44 19.48 51.87
CA ARG A 109 -10.27 19.65 51.00
C ARG A 109 -9.57 18.31 50.77
N ASP A 110 -9.47 17.49 51.81
CA ASP A 110 -8.80 16.19 51.71
C ASP A 110 -9.59 15.22 50.81
N ASP A 111 -10.93 15.31 50.81
CA ASP A 111 -11.77 14.56 49.88
C ASP A 111 -11.63 15.06 48.44
N PHE A 112 -11.47 16.38 48.25
CA PHE A 112 -11.21 16.98 46.95
C PHE A 112 -9.88 16.54 46.37
N VAL A 113 -8.80 16.60 47.17
CA VAL A 113 -7.46 16.16 46.76
C VAL A 113 -7.46 14.67 46.43
N ARG A 114 -8.13 13.84 47.24
CA ARG A 114 -8.27 12.40 46.97
C ARG A 114 -9.06 12.11 45.70
N TRP A 115 -10.17 12.83 45.49
CA TRP A 115 -10.97 12.68 44.27
C TRP A 115 -10.18 13.13 43.03
N HIS A 116 -9.51 14.27 43.09
CA HIS A 116 -8.71 14.81 41.99
C HIS A 116 -7.57 13.86 41.63
N ALA A 117 -6.80 13.38 42.61
CA ALA A 117 -5.73 12.41 42.37
C ALA A 117 -6.25 11.10 41.77
N LYS A 118 -7.42 10.62 42.21
CA LYS A 118 -8.05 9.44 41.62
C LYS A 118 -8.51 9.71 40.18
N HIS A 119 -9.11 10.86 39.93
CA HIS A 119 -9.60 11.23 38.60
C HIS A 119 -8.47 11.39 37.58
N GLU A 120 -7.33 11.98 37.97
CA GLU A 120 -6.13 12.03 37.13
C GLU A 120 -5.56 10.63 36.87
N MET A 121 -5.49 9.77 37.90
CA MET A 121 -5.07 8.37 37.71
C MET A 121 -6.01 7.59 36.77
N ASP A 122 -7.33 7.83 36.86
CA ASP A 122 -8.33 7.19 36.00
C ASP A 122 -8.16 7.65 34.53
N LYS A 123 -7.90 8.95 34.29
CA LYS A 123 -7.57 9.48 32.95
C LYS A 123 -6.30 8.86 32.38
N ASP A 124 -5.24 8.78 33.16
CA ASP A 124 -3.96 8.17 32.73
C ASP A 124 -4.17 6.69 32.38
N THR A 125 -4.95 5.98 33.20
CA THR A 125 -5.29 4.58 32.97
C THR A 125 -6.08 4.42 31.66
N GLU A 126 -7.03 5.31 31.38
CA GLU A 126 -7.79 5.32 30.14
C GLU A 126 -6.87 5.55 28.93
N LEU A 127 -6.02 6.58 28.98
CA LEU A 127 -5.05 6.89 27.91
C LEU A 127 -4.11 5.71 27.63
N VAL A 128 -3.54 5.10 28.66
CA VAL A 128 -2.67 3.93 28.52
C VAL A 128 -3.43 2.74 27.95
N THR A 129 -4.68 2.53 28.36
CA THR A 129 -5.52 1.44 27.85
C THR A 129 -5.85 1.63 26.36
N GLN A 130 -6.18 2.87 25.96
CA GLN A 130 -6.40 3.21 24.56
C GLN A 130 -5.14 2.98 23.73
N LEU A 131 -3.97 3.43 24.20
CA LEU A 131 -2.69 3.17 23.52
C LEU A 131 -2.41 1.67 23.38
N ALA A 132 -2.58 0.90 24.45
CA ALA A 132 -2.39 -0.54 24.40
C ALA A 132 -3.33 -1.20 23.38
N SER A 133 -4.58 -0.75 23.30
CA SER A 133 -5.54 -1.28 22.32
C SER A 133 -5.12 -1.01 20.87
N ILE A 134 -4.66 0.21 20.58
CA ILE A 134 -4.19 0.62 19.24
C ILE A 134 -2.96 -0.20 18.85
N VAL A 135 -1.99 -0.36 19.75
CA VAL A 135 -0.78 -1.15 19.48
C VAL A 135 -1.16 -2.60 19.20
N LEU A 136 -1.99 -3.22 20.03
CA LEU A 136 -2.41 -4.61 19.83
C LEU A 136 -3.18 -4.81 18.52
N GLU A 137 -4.09 -3.89 18.17
CA GLU A 137 -4.84 -3.96 16.93
C GLU A 137 -3.94 -3.83 15.70
N LYS A 138 -3.05 -2.83 15.69
CA LYS A 138 -2.12 -2.59 14.59
C LYS A 138 -1.08 -3.70 14.47
N SER A 139 -0.54 -4.21 15.58
CA SER A 139 0.36 -5.36 15.58
C SER A 139 -0.32 -6.60 15.01
N ARG A 140 -1.58 -6.87 15.39
CA ARG A 140 -2.35 -7.98 14.83
C ARG A 140 -2.58 -7.83 13.33
N ALA A 141 -2.88 -6.62 12.86
CA ALA A 141 -3.04 -6.34 11.43
C ALA A 141 -1.74 -6.61 10.65
N ILE A 142 -0.59 -6.20 11.20
CA ILE A 142 0.74 -6.51 10.66
C ILE A 142 0.97 -8.02 10.61
N ASP A 143 0.70 -8.75 11.69
CA ASP A 143 0.89 -10.21 11.75
C ASP A 143 0.02 -10.95 10.71
N GLN A 144 -1.25 -10.56 10.58
CA GLN A 144 -2.16 -11.13 9.57
C GLN A 144 -1.66 -10.83 8.16
N GLN A 145 -1.15 -9.63 7.91
CA GLN A 145 -0.63 -9.28 6.61
C GLN A 145 0.64 -10.07 6.27
N VAL A 146 1.55 -10.23 7.23
CA VAL A 146 2.76 -11.05 7.05
C VAL A 146 2.38 -12.50 6.73
N GLN A 147 1.41 -13.06 7.46
CA GLN A 147 1.01 -14.46 7.30
C GLN A 147 0.25 -14.73 5.99
N ASP A 148 -0.71 -13.87 5.64
CA ASP A 148 -1.69 -14.15 4.59
C ASP A 148 -1.34 -13.48 3.24
N HIS A 149 -0.59 -12.37 3.26
CA HIS A 149 -0.46 -11.49 2.09
C HIS A 149 0.95 -11.40 1.50
N ILE A 150 1.98 -12.00 2.14
CA ILE A 150 3.34 -12.04 1.56
C ILE A 150 3.51 -13.34 0.75
N PRO A 151 3.41 -13.28 -0.59
CA PRO A 151 3.56 -14.46 -1.44
C PRO A 151 4.98 -15.01 -1.36
N GLY A 152 5.10 -16.34 -1.33
CA GLY A 152 6.40 -17.00 -1.37
C GLY A 152 7.23 -16.92 -0.08
N MET A 153 6.68 -16.41 1.03
CA MET A 153 7.34 -16.33 2.33
C MET A 153 7.78 -17.71 2.88
N HIS A 154 7.08 -18.77 2.49
CA HIS A 154 7.41 -20.15 2.87
C HIS A 154 8.52 -20.78 2.03
N ARG A 155 8.94 -20.14 0.94
CA ARG A 155 9.90 -20.70 -0.01
C ARG A 155 11.30 -20.25 0.35
N THR A 156 12.26 -21.16 0.23
CA THR A 156 13.68 -20.79 0.30
C THR A 156 14.11 -20.04 -0.97
N ARG A 157 15.21 -19.30 -0.88
CA ARG A 157 15.81 -18.63 -2.05
C ARG A 157 16.10 -19.59 -3.21
N GLN A 158 16.51 -20.82 -2.89
CA GLN A 158 16.83 -21.83 -3.90
C GLN A 158 15.57 -22.31 -4.62
N GLU A 159 14.52 -22.66 -3.86
CA GLU A 159 13.21 -23.04 -4.41
C GLU A 159 12.61 -21.92 -5.26
N GLN A 160 12.74 -20.65 -4.83
CA GLN A 160 12.29 -19.51 -5.62
C GLN A 160 13.06 -19.39 -6.95
N LYS A 161 14.38 -19.59 -6.93
CA LYS A 161 15.19 -19.57 -8.17
C LYS A 161 14.82 -20.69 -9.12
N GLU A 162 14.63 -21.90 -8.60
CA GLU A 162 14.23 -23.06 -9.40
C GLU A 162 12.84 -22.85 -10.00
N TYR A 163 11.91 -22.33 -9.21
CA TYR A 163 10.57 -21.98 -9.69
C TYR A 163 10.60 -20.92 -10.78
N ILE A 164 11.42 -19.86 -10.63
CA ILE A 164 11.60 -18.84 -11.66
C ILE A 164 12.20 -19.46 -12.94
N ALA A 165 13.21 -20.33 -12.81
CA ALA A 165 13.82 -20.99 -13.97
C ALA A 165 12.80 -21.86 -14.72
N HIS A 166 11.95 -22.59 -13.99
CA HIS A 166 10.85 -23.36 -14.56
C HIS A 166 9.86 -22.46 -15.32
N LEU A 167 9.39 -21.38 -14.70
CA LEU A 167 8.47 -20.43 -15.34
C LEU A 167 9.06 -19.78 -16.60
N VAL A 168 10.35 -19.44 -16.58
CA VAL A 168 11.05 -18.91 -17.76
C VAL A 168 11.05 -19.93 -18.88
N GLN A 169 11.33 -21.20 -18.58
CA GLN A 169 11.32 -22.26 -19.56
C GLN A 169 9.92 -22.48 -20.15
N GLU A 170 8.89 -22.49 -19.31
CA GLU A 170 7.49 -22.62 -19.72
C GLU A 170 7.06 -21.46 -20.62
N ASN A 171 7.39 -20.22 -20.25
CA ASN A 171 7.11 -19.05 -21.08
C ASN A 171 7.80 -19.11 -22.45
N VAL A 172 9.04 -19.59 -22.51
CA VAL A 172 9.75 -19.77 -23.78
C VAL A 172 9.08 -20.82 -24.65
N GLN A 173 8.58 -21.91 -24.05
CA GLN A 173 7.84 -22.94 -24.78
C GLN A 173 6.51 -22.38 -25.31
N VAL A 174 5.72 -21.75 -24.46
CA VAL A 174 4.44 -21.13 -24.83
C VAL A 174 4.63 -20.10 -25.93
N ALA A 175 5.68 -19.27 -25.86
CA ALA A 175 5.99 -18.30 -26.91
C ALA A 175 6.29 -18.96 -28.27
N ARG A 176 6.99 -20.11 -28.28
CA ARG A 176 7.25 -20.86 -29.52
C ARG A 176 5.97 -21.47 -30.09
N GLU A 177 5.15 -22.09 -29.25
CA GLU A 177 3.86 -22.65 -29.67
C GLU A 177 2.94 -21.56 -30.23
N LEU A 178 2.96 -20.38 -29.60
CA LEU A 178 2.23 -19.22 -30.07
C LEU A 178 2.76 -18.74 -31.44
N GLU A 179 4.07 -18.68 -31.63
CA GLU A 179 4.68 -18.34 -32.93
C GLU A 179 4.25 -19.31 -34.04
N GLU A 180 4.33 -20.62 -33.78
CA GLU A 180 3.92 -21.66 -34.73
C GLU A 180 2.42 -21.55 -35.11
N THR A 181 1.55 -21.29 -34.11
CA THR A 181 0.11 -21.11 -34.38
C THR A 181 -0.17 -19.84 -35.18
N TYR A 182 0.55 -18.75 -34.93
CA TYR A 182 0.46 -17.52 -35.75
C TYR A 182 0.92 -17.76 -37.20
N GLU A 183 2.00 -18.50 -37.41
CA GLU A 183 2.46 -18.85 -38.75
C GLU A 183 1.42 -19.67 -39.52
N GLN A 184 0.82 -20.68 -38.87
CA GLN A 184 -0.24 -21.49 -39.47
C GLN A 184 -1.47 -20.65 -39.81
N ALA A 185 -1.91 -19.78 -38.90
CA ALA A 185 -3.03 -18.87 -39.13
C ALA A 185 -2.73 -17.91 -40.29
N ARG A 186 -1.51 -17.38 -40.37
CA ARG A 186 -1.05 -16.52 -41.47
C ARG A 186 -1.08 -17.25 -42.81
N GLN A 187 -0.52 -18.46 -42.87
CA GLN A 187 -0.54 -19.28 -44.09
C GLN A 187 -1.98 -19.57 -44.54
N GLN A 188 -2.87 -19.89 -43.61
CA GLN A 188 -4.28 -20.14 -43.93
C GLN A 188 -4.98 -18.89 -44.46
N ARG A 189 -4.74 -17.73 -43.84
CA ARG A 189 -5.26 -16.44 -44.32
C ARG A 189 -4.76 -16.14 -45.73
N ASP A 190 -3.47 -16.32 -45.98
CA ASP A 190 -2.86 -16.00 -47.28
C ASP A 190 -3.39 -16.95 -48.38
N ARG A 191 -3.62 -18.24 -48.06
CA ARG A 191 -4.32 -19.19 -48.95
C ARG A 191 -5.76 -18.76 -49.26
N CYS A 192 -6.54 -18.39 -48.25
CA CYS A 192 -7.89 -17.90 -48.44
C CYS A 192 -7.91 -16.63 -49.30
N ARG A 193 -6.99 -15.68 -49.06
CA ARG A 193 -6.84 -14.47 -49.87
C ARG A 193 -6.52 -14.78 -51.33
N ALA A 194 -5.58 -15.70 -51.58
CA ALA A 194 -5.23 -16.13 -52.94
C ALA A 194 -6.42 -16.79 -53.64
N TYR A 195 -7.14 -17.69 -52.95
CA TYR A 195 -8.32 -18.36 -53.48
C TYR A 195 -9.46 -17.38 -53.81
N ILE A 196 -9.72 -16.42 -52.93
CA ILE A 196 -10.72 -15.37 -53.17
C ILE A 196 -10.31 -14.52 -54.38
N ARG A 197 -9.03 -14.12 -54.46
CA ARG A 197 -8.51 -13.35 -55.59
C ARG A 197 -8.70 -14.10 -56.91
N GLU A 198 -8.23 -15.34 -57.02
CA GLU A 198 -8.34 -16.14 -58.24
C GLU A 198 -9.79 -16.32 -58.69
N ASN A 199 -10.69 -16.66 -57.76
CA ASN A 199 -12.11 -16.83 -58.10
C ASN A 199 -12.77 -15.52 -58.50
N THR A 200 -12.39 -14.41 -57.86
CA THR A 200 -12.93 -13.09 -58.21
C THR A 200 -12.44 -12.65 -59.58
N CYS A 201 -11.13 -12.79 -59.88
CA CYS A 201 -10.55 -12.49 -61.19
C CYS A 201 -11.18 -13.36 -62.29
N ARG A 202 -11.32 -14.68 -62.05
CA ARG A 202 -11.98 -15.61 -62.98
C ARG A 202 -13.46 -15.24 -63.19
N ALA A 203 -14.20 -14.90 -62.14
CA ALA A 203 -15.61 -14.50 -62.24
C ALA A 203 -15.80 -13.18 -62.99
N LEU A 204 -14.84 -12.26 -62.88
CA LEU A 204 -14.84 -10.97 -63.58
C LEU A 204 -14.23 -11.04 -65.00
N GLY A 205 -13.68 -12.19 -65.41
CA GLY A 205 -13.06 -12.38 -66.73
C GLY A 205 -11.75 -11.60 -66.89
N ILE A 206 -11.05 -11.31 -65.79
CA ILE A 206 -9.77 -10.60 -65.78
C ILE A 206 -8.65 -11.65 -65.86
N GLU A 207 -7.87 -11.65 -66.94
CA GLU A 207 -6.63 -12.42 -67.01
C GLU A 207 -5.55 -11.70 -66.19
N GLU A 208 -5.02 -12.36 -65.14
CA GLU A 208 -3.97 -11.78 -64.29
C GLU A 208 -2.64 -11.69 -65.06
N ASP A 209 -2.07 -10.48 -65.12
CA ASP A 209 -0.72 -10.21 -65.59
C ASP A 209 0.27 -10.57 -64.48
N PRO A 210 1.15 -11.58 -64.65
CA PRO A 210 1.98 -12.12 -63.56
C PRO A 210 3.01 -11.14 -62.99
N ASP A 211 3.22 -9.98 -63.64
CA ASP A 211 4.20 -8.96 -63.23
C ASP A 211 3.60 -7.81 -62.38
N ALA A 212 2.30 -7.81 -62.11
CA ALA A 212 1.67 -6.78 -61.28
C ALA A 212 1.89 -7.04 -59.77
N VAL A 213 3.13 -6.85 -59.31
CA VAL A 213 3.46 -6.79 -57.88
C VAL A 213 2.88 -5.49 -57.31
N PHE A 214 1.71 -5.57 -56.67
CA PHE A 214 1.23 -4.47 -55.83
C PHE A 214 1.89 -4.56 -54.45
N LEU A 215 2.69 -3.52 -54.15
CA LEU A 215 3.31 -3.17 -52.87
C LEU A 215 2.28 -3.13 -51.73
#